data_AF-A0A0G9MPZ4-F1
#
_entry.id   AF-A0A0G9MPZ4-F1
#
_cell.length_a   1.000
_cell.length_b   1.000
_cell.length_c   1.000
_cell.angle_alpha   90.00
_cell.angle_beta   90.00
_cell.angle_gamma   90.00
#
_symmetry.space_group_name_H-M   'P 1'
#
loop_
_entity.id
_entity.type
_entity.pdbx_description
1 polymer ?
#
loop_
_entity_poly.entity_id
_entity_poly.type
_entity_poly.pdbx_seq_one_letter_code
_entity_poly.pdbx_strand_id
1 'polypeptide(L)'
;MSDLREEVGRRDLGETFRRLIHATGPISLAHYMGESNAHYYNDKRVLGSSGDFVTAPEISQMFGELIGLWLADMWIRAGRTEPAHFVELGPGNGTLARDAQRAMRRYGLVPKIYLIEASRRMRDRQLATIPDAIHFPDLSRVPMQGPILLVANEFLDALPVRQLVKTDAGWREVMVGLDSDKFIETVGQQVMDSAVPEVKRDLPAGSVIETSPASASALFEVAGRLKEQGGAALFIDYGHADGRHGSSVQAVKDHRKIGIFDAPGDSDITAHVDFAQMAQIARSRDARVLGTVTQGEFLTRLGIDERAEALAEFAPQHREALMRAKDRLTAPDQMGELFKVMGLAGRDWPDGAGFGTD
;
A
#
# COMPACT_ATOMS: atom_id res chain seq x y z
N MET A 1 40.32 -0.99 13.75
CA MET A 1 39.44 -0.57 14.88
C MET A 1 38.20 0.21 14.41
N SER A 2 37.93 0.29 13.11
CA SER A 2 36.69 0.86 12.54
C SER A 2 35.59 -0.20 12.37
N ASP A 3 35.96 -1.46 12.09
CA ASP A 3 34.98 -2.54 11.82
C ASP A 3 34.27 -3.09 13.06
N LEU A 4 34.92 -3.14 14.22
CA LEU A 4 34.29 -3.62 15.47
C LEU A 4 33.24 -2.66 16.06
N ARG A 5 33.09 -1.45 15.52
CA ARG A 5 32.02 -0.52 15.93
C ARG A 5 30.81 -0.56 15.02
N GLU A 6 30.92 -1.10 13.80
CA GLU A 6 29.76 -1.32 12.92
C GLU A 6 29.01 -2.62 13.24
N GLU A 7 29.68 -3.64 13.79
CA GLU A 7 29.04 -4.88 14.27
C GLU A 7 28.25 -4.72 15.58
N VAL A 8 28.54 -3.69 16.39
CA VAL A 8 28.00 -3.53 17.76
C VAL A 8 26.66 -2.77 17.80
N GLY A 9 26.05 -2.45 16.65
CA GLY A 9 24.89 -1.56 16.58
C GLY A 9 23.58 -2.14 16.04
N ARG A 10 23.56 -3.37 15.51
CA ARG A 10 22.32 -3.96 14.99
C ARG A 10 21.67 -4.76 16.12
N ARG A 11 20.87 -4.08 16.95
CA ARG A 11 20.06 -4.78 17.97
C ARG A 11 19.21 -5.80 17.23
N ASP A 12 19.38 -7.08 17.55
CA ASP A 12 18.45 -8.12 17.12
C ASP A 12 17.04 -7.68 17.56
N LEU A 13 16.18 -7.40 16.58
CA LEU A 13 14.82 -6.93 16.85
C LEU A 13 14.03 -8.01 17.60
N GLY A 14 14.29 -9.29 17.30
CA GLY A 14 13.72 -10.41 18.04
C GLY A 14 14.15 -10.38 19.51
N GLU A 15 15.42 -10.13 19.81
CA GLU A 15 15.88 -9.98 21.20
C GLU A 15 15.22 -8.78 21.89
N THR A 16 15.05 -7.67 21.17
CA THR A 16 14.37 -6.47 21.67
C THR A 16 12.92 -6.76 22.04
N PHE A 17 12.17 -7.45 21.16
CA PHE A 17 10.80 -7.88 21.46
C PHE A 17 10.75 -8.85 22.63
N ARG A 18 11.66 -9.82 22.73
CA ARG A 18 11.68 -10.76 23.87
C ARG A 18 11.85 -10.01 25.19
N ARG A 19 12.81 -9.08 25.27
CA ARG A 19 13.02 -8.25 26.47
C ARG A 19 11.79 -7.40 26.80
N LEU A 20 11.14 -6.84 25.79
CA LEU A 20 9.91 -6.06 25.97
C LEU A 20 8.78 -6.94 26.53
N ILE A 21 8.52 -8.10 25.92
CA ILE A 21 7.45 -9.01 26.34
C ILE A 21 7.69 -9.55 27.76
N HIS A 22 8.94 -9.87 28.12
CA HIS A 22 9.30 -10.25 29.49
C HIS A 22 9.03 -9.13 30.50
N ALA A 23 9.21 -7.87 30.11
CA ALA A 23 9.03 -6.72 31.00
C ALA A 23 7.58 -6.23 31.10
N THR A 24 6.82 -6.27 30.01
CA THR A 24 5.49 -5.64 29.91
C THR A 24 4.34 -6.61 29.66
N GLY A 25 4.64 -7.90 29.43
CA GLY A 25 3.67 -8.87 28.91
C GLY A 25 3.52 -8.79 27.39
N PRO A 26 2.60 -9.59 26.81
CA PRO A 26 2.39 -9.70 25.37
C PRO A 26 2.16 -8.35 24.69
N ILE A 27 2.74 -8.17 23.50
CA ILE A 27 2.57 -6.97 22.66
C ILE A 27 1.52 -7.21 21.58
N SER A 28 0.90 -6.17 21.02
CA SER A 28 -0.06 -6.37 19.92
C SER A 28 0.65 -6.84 18.65
N LEU A 29 -0.07 -7.58 17.80
CA LEU A 29 0.43 -7.92 16.46
C LEU A 29 0.76 -6.66 15.64
N ALA A 30 -0.03 -5.59 15.80
CA ALA A 30 0.25 -4.31 15.16
C ALA A 30 1.60 -3.72 15.58
N HIS A 31 1.95 -3.78 16.86
CA HIS A 31 3.25 -3.31 17.34
C HIS A 31 4.39 -4.16 16.77
N TYR A 32 4.24 -5.48 16.81
CA TYR A 32 5.22 -6.41 16.26
C TYR A 32 5.46 -6.19 14.75
N MET A 33 4.38 -6.10 13.96
CA MET A 33 4.43 -5.87 12.51
C MET A 33 5.04 -4.50 12.19
N GLY A 34 4.62 -3.44 12.89
CA GLY A 34 5.10 -2.07 12.63
C GLY A 34 6.60 -1.91 12.86
N GLU A 35 7.11 -2.39 13.99
CA GLU A 35 8.55 -2.32 14.29
C GLU A 35 9.37 -3.26 13.37
N SER A 36 8.81 -4.44 13.02
CA SER A 36 9.45 -5.34 12.06
C SER A 36 9.59 -4.70 10.68
N ASN A 37 8.50 -4.17 10.12
CA ASN A 37 8.53 -3.52 8.82
C ASN A 37 9.39 -2.25 8.82
N ALA A 38 9.34 -1.45 9.90
CA ALA A 38 10.21 -0.29 10.05
C ALA A 38 11.70 -0.67 10.03
N HIS A 39 12.07 -1.80 10.65
CA HIS A 39 13.44 -2.31 10.58
C HIS A 39 13.77 -2.85 9.17
N TYR A 40 12.87 -3.64 8.59
CA TYR A 40 13.03 -4.26 7.27
C TYR A 40 13.24 -3.22 6.15
N TYR A 41 12.35 -2.24 6.02
CA TYR A 41 12.45 -1.21 4.98
C TYR A 41 13.60 -0.20 5.20
N ASN A 42 14.22 -0.19 6.38
CA ASN A 42 15.45 0.58 6.63
C ASN A 42 16.73 -0.22 6.31
N ASP A 43 16.66 -1.53 6.06
CA ASP A 43 17.82 -2.35 5.71
C ASP A 43 18.29 -2.18 4.25
N LYS A 44 19.60 -2.26 4.03
CA LYS A 44 20.27 -2.17 2.72
C LYS A 44 19.94 -3.33 1.80
N ARG A 45 19.69 -4.52 2.35
CA ARG A 45 19.50 -5.77 1.59
C ARG A 45 18.17 -5.84 0.83
N VAL A 46 17.15 -5.16 1.34
CA VAL A 46 15.78 -5.12 0.78
C VAL A 46 15.69 -4.26 -0.49
N LEU A 47 16.69 -3.39 -0.76
CA LEU A 47 16.61 -2.39 -1.82
C LEU A 47 17.37 -2.77 -3.09
N GLY A 48 16.65 -3.10 -4.17
CA GLY A 48 17.19 -3.27 -5.51
C GLY A 48 16.44 -4.35 -6.31
N SER A 49 16.93 -4.68 -7.50
CA SER A 49 16.42 -5.78 -8.35
C SER A 49 16.53 -7.19 -7.73
N SER A 50 17.03 -7.26 -6.49
CA SER A 50 17.19 -8.45 -5.65
C SER A 50 16.46 -8.32 -4.31
N GLY A 51 15.54 -7.34 -4.17
CA GLY A 51 14.65 -7.24 -3.01
C GLY A 51 13.61 -8.37 -3.00
N ASP A 52 13.03 -8.68 -1.83
CA ASP A 52 12.17 -9.86 -1.65
C ASP A 52 10.85 -9.80 -2.43
N PHE A 53 10.50 -8.64 -3.01
CA PHE A 53 9.34 -8.47 -3.88
C PHE A 53 9.61 -7.54 -5.07
N VAL A 54 9.07 -7.93 -6.22
CA VAL A 54 8.99 -7.09 -7.41
C VAL A 54 7.58 -6.50 -7.46
N THR A 55 7.46 -5.20 -7.20
CA THR A 55 6.19 -4.45 -7.22
C THR A 55 5.75 -4.13 -8.64
N ALA A 56 4.46 -3.79 -8.82
CA ALA A 56 3.90 -3.50 -10.15
C ALA A 56 4.71 -2.46 -10.98
N PRO A 57 5.19 -1.33 -10.39
CA PRO A 57 6.02 -0.36 -11.10
C PRO A 57 7.37 -0.91 -11.57
N GLU A 58 7.95 -1.88 -10.86
CA GLU A 58 9.25 -2.49 -11.20
C GLU A 58 9.13 -3.57 -12.28
N ILE A 59 7.92 -4.12 -12.48
CA ILE A 59 7.64 -5.12 -13.54
C ILE A 59 7.60 -4.47 -14.91
N SER A 60 6.95 -3.31 -15.04
CA SER A 60 6.78 -2.65 -16.33
C SER A 60 6.48 -1.17 -16.22
N GLN A 61 7.12 -0.38 -17.09
CA GLN A 61 6.79 1.03 -17.31
C GLN A 61 5.32 1.25 -17.69
N MET A 62 4.66 0.24 -18.28
CA MET A 62 3.25 0.34 -18.70
C MET A 62 2.34 0.64 -17.50
N PHE A 63 2.66 0.09 -16.33
CA PHE A 63 1.89 0.33 -15.11
C PHE A 63 1.90 1.82 -14.77
N GLY A 64 3.08 2.41 -14.56
CA GLY A 64 3.20 3.83 -14.21
C GLY A 64 2.69 4.77 -15.30
N GLU A 65 2.84 4.40 -16.58
CA GLU A 65 2.28 5.17 -17.68
C GLU A 65 0.76 5.23 -17.64
N LEU A 66 0.07 4.10 -17.48
CA LEU A 66 -1.39 4.05 -17.45
C LEU A 66 -1.95 4.79 -16.22
N ILE A 67 -1.30 4.67 -15.06
CA ILE A 67 -1.66 5.44 -13.87
C ILE A 67 -1.50 6.94 -14.12
N GLY A 68 -0.38 7.37 -14.71
CA GLY A 68 -0.18 8.78 -15.08
C GLY A 68 -1.20 9.29 -16.09
N LEU A 69 -1.58 8.47 -17.08
CA LEU A 69 -2.62 8.81 -18.04
C LEU A 69 -3.99 8.95 -17.37
N TRP A 70 -4.33 8.06 -16.45
CA TRP A 70 -5.57 8.15 -15.68
C TRP A 70 -5.65 9.45 -14.87
N LEU A 71 -4.55 9.84 -14.19
CA LEU A 71 -4.50 11.10 -13.44
C LEU A 71 -4.61 12.32 -14.36
N ALA A 72 -3.94 12.30 -15.52
CA ALA A 72 -4.05 13.37 -16.51
C ALA A 72 -5.47 13.52 -17.05
N ASP A 73 -6.14 12.41 -17.35
CA ASP A 73 -7.52 12.40 -17.83
C ASP A 73 -8.50 12.96 -16.77
N MET A 74 -8.37 12.51 -15.51
CA MET A 74 -9.16 13.06 -14.39
C MET A 74 -8.97 14.58 -14.26
N TRP A 75 -7.73 15.07 -14.31
CA TRP A 75 -7.42 16.49 -14.24
C TRP A 75 -7.96 17.28 -15.46
N ILE A 76 -7.84 16.73 -16.66
CA ILE A 76 -8.38 17.36 -17.88
C ILE A 76 -9.89 17.52 -17.77
N ARG A 77 -10.60 16.44 -17.44
CA ARG A 77 -12.07 16.41 -17.35
C ARG A 77 -12.59 17.21 -16.16
N ALA A 78 -11.77 17.41 -15.12
CA ALA A 78 -12.05 18.33 -14.01
C ALA A 78 -11.77 19.82 -14.34
N GLY A 79 -11.37 20.14 -15.58
CA GLY A 79 -11.21 21.53 -16.02
C GLY A 79 -9.78 22.09 -15.92
N ARG A 80 -8.77 21.23 -15.77
CA ARG A 80 -7.34 21.61 -15.83
C ARG A 80 -6.91 22.66 -14.80
N THR A 81 -7.42 22.55 -13.57
CA THR A 81 -7.09 23.50 -12.49
C THR A 81 -5.60 23.47 -12.14
N GLU A 82 -5.01 24.65 -11.98
CA GLU A 82 -3.62 24.85 -11.54
C GLU A 82 -3.57 25.75 -10.29
N PRO A 83 -2.62 25.54 -9.36
CA PRO A 83 -1.62 24.48 -9.37
C PRO A 83 -2.21 23.09 -9.10
N ALA A 84 -1.67 22.03 -9.72
CA ALA A 84 -1.99 20.64 -9.37
C ALA A 84 -0.85 19.97 -8.58
N HIS A 85 -1.21 19.06 -7.68
CA HIS A 85 -0.26 18.30 -6.83
C HIS A 85 -0.36 16.81 -7.12
N PHE A 86 0.74 16.20 -7.56
CA PHE A 86 0.86 14.76 -7.66
C PHE A 86 1.51 14.21 -6.39
N VAL A 87 0.83 13.28 -5.72
CA VAL A 87 1.24 12.77 -4.42
C VAL A 87 1.33 11.25 -4.47
N GLU A 88 2.46 10.69 -4.05
CA GLU A 88 2.62 9.24 -3.92
C GLU A 88 2.89 8.85 -2.47
N LEU A 89 2.08 7.93 -1.93
CA LEU A 89 2.29 7.35 -0.59
C LEU A 89 3.18 6.13 -0.71
N GLY A 90 4.29 6.09 0.04
CA GLY A 90 5.23 4.96 0.03
C GLY A 90 5.83 4.68 -1.35
N PRO A 91 6.56 5.62 -1.96
CA PRO A 91 6.87 5.56 -3.40
C PRO A 91 7.95 4.54 -3.81
N GLY A 92 8.47 3.72 -2.89
CA GLY A 92 9.54 2.77 -3.17
C GLY A 92 10.74 3.46 -3.84
N ASN A 93 11.18 2.98 -5.01
CA ASN A 93 12.30 3.60 -5.74
C ASN A 93 11.93 4.90 -6.50
N GLY A 94 10.66 5.34 -6.45
CA GLY A 94 10.13 6.45 -7.24
C GLY A 94 9.82 6.09 -8.71
N THR A 95 9.84 4.81 -9.05
CA THR A 95 9.64 4.31 -10.42
C THR A 95 8.25 4.66 -10.96
N LEU A 96 7.22 4.49 -10.14
CA LEU A 96 5.85 4.86 -10.47
C LEU A 96 5.74 6.35 -10.78
N ALA A 97 6.13 7.21 -9.84
CA ALA A 97 6.10 8.66 -10.04
C ALA A 97 6.89 9.11 -11.28
N ARG A 98 8.05 8.50 -11.57
CA ARG A 98 8.84 8.82 -12.78
C ARG A 98 8.05 8.55 -14.06
N ASP A 99 7.48 7.35 -14.18
CA ASP A 99 6.77 6.95 -15.39
C ASP A 99 5.42 7.67 -15.52
N ALA A 100 4.72 7.89 -14.40
CA ALA A 100 3.50 8.67 -14.35
C ALA A 100 3.73 10.13 -14.76
N GLN A 101 4.77 10.79 -14.24
CA GLN A 101 5.11 12.17 -14.61
C GLN A 101 5.43 12.27 -16.11
N ARG A 102 6.20 11.31 -16.66
CA ARG A 102 6.49 11.26 -18.09
C ARG A 102 5.21 11.17 -18.92
N ALA A 103 4.26 10.33 -18.50
CA ALA A 103 2.99 10.17 -19.19
C ALA A 103 2.10 11.44 -19.08
N MET A 104 1.95 12.01 -17.89
CA MET A 104 1.17 13.23 -17.62
C MET A 104 1.64 14.43 -18.46
N ARG A 105 2.97 14.63 -18.56
CA ARG A 105 3.56 15.74 -19.32
C ARG A 105 3.12 15.80 -20.78
N ARG A 106 2.85 14.64 -21.41
CA ARG A 106 2.37 14.58 -22.81
C ARG A 106 1.01 15.25 -23.00
N TYR A 107 0.23 15.38 -21.93
CA TYR A 107 -1.11 15.95 -21.93
C TYR A 107 -1.18 17.32 -21.23
N GLY A 108 -0.02 17.94 -20.97
CA GLY A 108 0.09 19.29 -20.41
C GLY A 108 0.01 19.36 -18.89
N LEU A 109 -0.16 18.23 -18.20
CA LEU A 109 -0.15 18.17 -16.73
C LEU A 109 1.30 18.09 -16.23
N VAL A 110 1.76 19.14 -15.53
CA VAL A 110 3.10 19.22 -14.93
C VAL A 110 2.98 19.60 -13.45
N PRO A 111 2.53 18.66 -12.60
CA PRO A 111 2.21 18.96 -11.21
C PRO A 111 3.50 19.06 -10.37
N LYS A 112 3.39 19.69 -9.20
CA LYS A 112 4.41 19.52 -8.16
C LYS A 112 4.31 18.10 -7.60
N ILE A 113 5.46 17.43 -7.47
CA ILE A 113 5.53 16.05 -7.01
C ILE A 113 5.87 16.01 -5.53
N TYR A 114 5.00 15.37 -4.75
CA TYR A 114 5.18 15.15 -3.33
C TYR A 114 5.27 13.65 -3.05
N LEU A 115 6.36 13.24 -2.43
CA LEU A 115 6.63 11.85 -2.08
C LEU A 115 6.52 11.70 -0.56
N ILE A 116 5.55 10.90 -0.11
CA ILE A 116 5.31 10.67 1.33
C ILE A 116 6.12 9.45 1.76
N GLU A 117 7.25 9.71 2.40
CA GLU A 117 8.28 8.73 2.74
C GLU A 117 8.93 9.12 4.07
N ALA A 118 8.93 8.23 5.06
CA ALA A 118 9.56 8.48 6.37
C ALA A 118 11.07 8.20 6.35
N SER A 119 11.53 7.24 5.55
CA SER A 119 12.91 6.79 5.49
C SER A 119 13.79 7.76 4.71
N ARG A 120 14.69 8.47 5.42
CA ARG A 120 15.67 9.40 4.79
C ARG A 120 16.46 8.75 3.66
N ARG A 121 16.83 7.49 3.82
CA ARG A 121 17.60 6.72 2.83
C ARG A 121 16.82 6.49 1.55
N MET A 122 15.52 6.22 1.66
CA MET A 122 14.64 6.08 0.50
C MET A 122 14.49 7.41 -0.24
N ARG A 123 14.37 8.52 0.50
CA ARG A 123 14.33 9.86 -0.09
C ARG A 123 15.56 10.16 -0.96
N ASP A 124 16.76 9.82 -0.51
CA ASP A 124 17.98 10.05 -1.30
C ASP A 124 17.97 9.26 -2.62
N ARG A 125 17.46 8.02 -2.61
CA ARG A 125 17.30 7.21 -3.84
C ARG A 125 16.21 7.77 -4.75
N GLN A 126 15.09 8.17 -4.18
CA GLN A 126 13.96 8.77 -4.90
C GLN A 126 14.38 10.09 -5.56
N LEU A 127 15.23 10.91 -4.94
CA LEU A 127 15.80 12.11 -5.54
C LEU A 127 16.74 11.81 -6.72
N ALA A 128 17.40 10.66 -6.74
CA ALA A 128 18.16 10.24 -7.93
C ALA A 128 17.24 9.87 -9.10
N THR A 129 16.04 9.35 -8.81
CA THR A 129 15.02 9.01 -9.82
C THR A 129 14.21 10.23 -10.26
N ILE A 130 13.87 11.13 -9.33
CA ILE A 130 13.03 12.32 -9.53
C ILE A 130 13.65 13.50 -8.77
N PRO A 131 14.62 14.22 -9.38
CA PRO A 131 15.35 15.28 -8.69
C PRO A 131 14.50 16.43 -8.14
N ASP A 132 13.36 16.72 -8.79
CA ASP A 132 12.45 17.81 -8.41
C ASP A 132 11.40 17.39 -7.37
N ALA A 133 11.44 16.15 -6.86
CA ALA A 133 10.47 15.65 -5.89
C ALA A 133 10.65 16.29 -4.50
N ILE A 134 9.53 16.67 -3.88
CA ILE A 134 9.50 17.18 -2.50
C ILE A 134 9.08 16.06 -1.57
N HIS A 135 9.90 15.75 -0.57
CA HIS A 135 9.62 14.67 0.37
C HIS A 135 9.00 15.20 1.67
N PHE A 136 7.92 14.56 2.12
CA PHE A 136 7.33 14.78 3.44
C PHE A 136 7.17 13.45 4.18
N PRO A 137 7.19 13.47 5.53
CA PRO A 137 6.94 12.25 6.31
C PRO A 137 5.46 11.84 6.29
N ASP A 138 4.57 12.79 6.04
CA ASP A 138 3.12 12.62 6.05
C ASP A 138 2.48 13.68 5.14
N LEU A 139 1.17 13.56 4.94
CA LEU A 139 0.41 14.43 4.06
C LEU A 139 0.23 15.85 4.62
N SER A 140 0.46 16.11 5.92
CA SER A 140 0.10 17.38 6.56
C SER A 140 0.72 18.63 5.91
N ARG A 141 1.88 18.46 5.26
CA ARG A 141 2.62 19.54 4.61
C ARG A 141 2.34 19.70 3.11
N VAL A 142 1.57 18.80 2.51
CA VAL A 142 1.12 18.94 1.12
C VAL A 142 0.16 20.14 1.03
N PRO A 143 0.37 21.09 0.10
CA PRO A 143 -0.48 22.27 -0.02
C PRO A 143 -1.97 21.93 -0.22
N MET A 144 -2.83 22.82 0.31
CA MET A 144 -4.28 22.71 0.19
C MET A 144 -4.88 23.52 -0.98
N GLN A 145 -4.04 24.27 -1.71
CA GLN A 145 -4.47 25.09 -2.84
C GLN A 145 -4.34 24.30 -4.13
N GLY A 146 -5.46 23.96 -4.75
CA GLY A 146 -5.51 23.22 -6.01
C GLY A 146 -5.64 21.70 -5.81
N PRO A 147 -5.98 20.95 -6.86
CA PRO A 147 -6.37 19.55 -6.70
C PRO A 147 -5.20 18.63 -6.37
N ILE A 148 -5.51 17.59 -5.59
CA ILE A 148 -4.60 16.49 -5.30
C ILE A 148 -4.85 15.29 -6.22
N LEU A 149 -3.79 14.81 -6.85
CA LEU A 149 -3.77 13.62 -7.69
C LEU A 149 -2.90 12.60 -6.95
N LEU A 150 -3.52 11.65 -6.23
CA LEU A 150 -2.82 10.78 -5.29
C LEU A 150 -2.76 9.34 -5.77
N VAL A 151 -1.64 8.67 -5.53
CA VAL A 151 -1.51 7.22 -5.69
C VAL A 151 -0.88 6.61 -4.46
N ALA A 152 -1.40 5.45 -4.04
CA ALA A 152 -0.83 4.60 -3.02
C ALA A 152 -0.79 3.17 -3.60
N ASN A 153 0.39 2.69 -3.95
CA ASN A 153 0.60 1.35 -4.52
C ASN A 153 1.38 0.50 -3.52
N GLU A 154 0.83 -0.63 -3.09
CA GLU A 154 1.47 -1.54 -2.12
C GLU A 154 1.94 -0.75 -0.88
N PHE A 155 1.02 0.09 -0.37
CA PHE A 155 1.28 0.99 0.75
C PHE A 155 0.48 0.57 1.97
N LEU A 156 -0.77 0.10 1.78
CA LEU A 156 -1.68 -0.20 2.88
C LEU A 156 -1.42 -1.58 3.47
N ASP A 157 -1.01 -2.57 2.67
CA ASP A 157 -0.70 -3.92 3.12
C ASP A 157 0.48 -3.99 4.09
N ALA A 158 1.43 -3.06 3.96
CA ALA A 158 2.59 -2.91 4.83
C ALA A 158 2.26 -2.19 6.15
N LEU A 159 1.06 -1.59 6.28
CA LEU A 159 0.68 -0.87 7.49
C LEU A 159 0.22 -1.82 8.60
N PRO A 160 0.58 -1.54 9.86
CA PRO A 160 0.25 -2.40 11.01
C PRO A 160 -1.23 -2.79 11.10
N VAL A 161 -1.48 -4.09 11.26
CA VAL A 161 -2.82 -4.63 11.49
C VAL A 161 -2.98 -5.19 12.91
N ARG A 162 -4.15 -4.98 13.48
CA ARG A 162 -4.63 -5.72 14.66
C ARG A 162 -5.48 -6.89 14.18
N GLN A 163 -5.26 -8.04 14.77
CA GLN A 163 -6.17 -9.17 14.64
C GLN A 163 -7.07 -9.23 15.86
N LEU A 164 -8.38 -9.32 15.63
CA LEU A 164 -9.37 -9.57 16.67
C LEU A 164 -9.94 -10.97 16.46
N VAL A 165 -10.07 -11.74 17.53
CA VAL A 165 -10.64 -13.09 17.53
C VAL A 165 -11.91 -13.12 18.38
N LYS A 166 -12.97 -13.73 17.84
CA LYS A 166 -14.22 -13.94 18.58
C LYS A 166 -14.05 -15.11 19.55
N THR A 167 -14.21 -14.84 20.84
CA THR A 167 -14.27 -15.86 21.89
C THR A 167 -15.69 -15.96 22.46
N ASP A 168 -15.96 -16.98 23.27
CA ASP A 168 -17.23 -17.10 24.00
C ASP A 168 -17.46 -15.92 24.97
N ALA A 169 -16.40 -15.26 25.40
CA ALA A 169 -16.43 -14.10 26.31
C ALA A 169 -16.27 -12.75 25.59
N GLY A 170 -16.60 -12.68 24.29
CA GLY A 170 -16.50 -11.47 23.46
C GLY A 170 -15.29 -11.45 22.52
N TRP A 171 -15.14 -10.38 21.76
CA TRP A 171 -13.97 -10.17 20.89
C TRP A 171 -12.75 -9.81 21.72
N ARG A 172 -11.60 -10.37 21.35
CA ARG A 172 -10.29 -10.17 22.00
C ARG A 172 -9.24 -9.84 20.94
N GLU A 173 -8.21 -9.08 21.30
CA GLU A 173 -7.07 -8.85 20.41
C GLU A 173 -6.11 -10.05 20.44
N VAL A 174 -5.59 -10.44 19.27
CA VAL A 174 -4.48 -11.39 19.15
C VAL A 174 -3.19 -10.64 19.45
N MET A 175 -2.44 -11.18 20.41
CA MET A 175 -1.22 -10.60 20.95
C MET A 175 -0.03 -11.53 20.67
N VAL A 176 1.16 -10.99 20.55
CA VAL A 176 2.42 -11.72 20.44
C VAL A 176 3.01 -11.90 21.85
N GLY A 177 3.01 -13.14 22.31
CA GLY A 177 3.59 -13.55 23.60
C GLY A 177 4.83 -14.42 23.43
N LEU A 178 5.28 -15.01 24.53
CA LEU A 178 6.39 -15.96 24.55
C LEU A 178 5.96 -17.27 25.24
N ASP A 179 6.33 -18.40 24.64
CA ASP A 179 6.42 -19.70 25.31
C ASP A 179 7.87 -20.18 25.20
N SER A 180 8.56 -20.31 26.34
CA SER A 180 9.94 -20.78 26.40
C SER A 180 10.86 -20.04 25.42
N ASP A 181 10.75 -18.69 25.39
CA ASP A 181 11.44 -17.74 24.50
C ASP A 181 11.10 -17.81 22.99
N LYS A 182 10.14 -18.66 22.60
CA LYS A 182 9.56 -18.68 21.25
C LYS A 182 8.35 -17.76 21.19
N PHE A 183 8.29 -16.93 20.15
CA PHE A 183 7.11 -16.11 19.89
C PHE A 183 5.91 -17.00 19.56
N ILE A 184 4.78 -16.69 20.19
CA ILE A 184 3.50 -17.36 19.96
C ILE A 184 2.39 -16.34 19.89
N GLU A 185 1.32 -16.68 19.18
CA GLU A 185 0.06 -15.96 19.29
C GLU A 185 -0.61 -16.28 20.62
N THR A 186 -1.14 -15.25 21.28
CA THR A 186 -1.85 -15.33 22.56
C THR A 186 -3.09 -14.47 22.48
N VAL A 187 -4.09 -14.75 23.32
CA VAL A 187 -5.34 -13.98 23.35
C VAL A 187 -5.26 -12.91 24.44
N GLY A 188 -5.48 -11.66 24.06
CA GLY A 188 -5.52 -10.52 24.97
C GLY A 188 -6.67 -10.60 25.98
N GLN A 189 -6.44 -10.04 27.17
CA GLN A 189 -7.42 -10.07 28.28
C GLN A 189 -8.48 -8.96 28.22
N GLN A 190 -8.34 -7.97 27.33
CA GLN A 190 -9.30 -6.88 27.18
C GLN A 190 -10.40 -7.26 26.19
N VAL A 191 -11.64 -6.82 26.46
CA VAL A 191 -12.76 -6.99 25.53
C VAL A 191 -12.67 -5.89 24.48
N MET A 192 -12.76 -6.28 23.20
CA MET A 192 -12.55 -5.41 22.04
C MET A 192 -13.82 -5.20 21.20
N ASP A 193 -15.00 -5.54 21.72
CA ASP A 193 -16.28 -5.45 20.99
C ASP A 193 -16.55 -4.07 20.38
N SER A 194 -16.09 -3.00 21.02
CA SER A 194 -16.22 -1.61 20.52
C SER A 194 -15.34 -1.31 19.30
N ALA A 195 -14.24 -2.05 19.11
CA ALA A 195 -13.33 -1.92 17.97
C ALA A 195 -13.78 -2.74 16.75
N VAL A 196 -14.82 -3.57 16.91
CA VAL A 196 -15.33 -4.44 15.86
C VAL A 196 -16.40 -3.70 15.05
N PRO A 197 -16.30 -3.67 13.70
CA PRO A 197 -17.36 -3.16 12.84
C PRO A 197 -18.70 -3.84 13.14
N GLU A 198 -19.78 -3.07 13.21
CA GLU A 198 -21.10 -3.56 13.62
C GLU A 198 -21.52 -4.83 12.86
N VAL A 199 -21.33 -4.83 11.54
CA VAL A 199 -21.65 -5.96 10.65
C VAL A 199 -20.85 -7.24 10.93
N LYS A 200 -19.73 -7.16 11.67
CA LYS A 200 -18.88 -8.30 12.02
C LYS A 200 -19.05 -8.73 13.49
N ARG A 201 -19.85 -8.04 14.32
CA ARG A 201 -19.94 -8.31 15.77
C ARG A 201 -20.49 -9.69 16.13
N ASP A 202 -21.43 -10.18 15.33
CA ASP A 202 -22.18 -11.43 15.58
C ASP A 202 -21.59 -12.65 14.86
N LEU A 203 -20.35 -12.57 14.36
CA LEU A 203 -19.65 -13.73 13.81
C LEU A 203 -19.47 -14.83 14.88
N PRO A 204 -19.40 -16.12 14.49
CA PRO A 204 -19.25 -17.23 15.43
C PRO A 204 -17.91 -17.23 16.15
N ALA A 205 -17.84 -17.88 17.32
CA ALA A 205 -16.59 -18.10 18.04
C ALA A 205 -15.53 -18.77 17.15
N GLY A 206 -14.28 -18.33 17.28
CA GLY A 206 -13.17 -18.70 16.41
C GLY A 206 -13.00 -17.84 15.17
N SER A 207 -13.96 -16.95 14.86
CA SER A 207 -13.81 -16.00 13.75
C SER A 207 -12.68 -15.00 14.03
N VAL A 208 -11.89 -14.69 13.00
CA VAL A 208 -10.81 -13.69 13.06
C VAL A 208 -11.13 -12.55 12.11
N ILE A 209 -10.93 -11.32 12.55
CA ILE A 209 -10.99 -10.14 11.67
C ILE A 209 -9.70 -9.33 11.83
N GLU A 210 -9.31 -8.68 10.74
CA GLU A 210 -8.19 -7.76 10.72
C GLU A 210 -8.69 -6.32 10.62
N THR A 211 -8.05 -5.42 11.38
CA THR A 211 -8.33 -3.98 11.36
C THR A 211 -7.01 -3.23 11.33
N SER A 212 -6.89 -2.20 10.50
CA SER A 212 -5.69 -1.38 10.42
C SER A 212 -6.02 0.08 10.74
N PRO A 213 -5.81 0.53 12.00
CA PRO A 213 -5.98 1.93 12.37
C PRO A 213 -5.11 2.88 11.53
N ALA A 214 -3.91 2.42 11.13
CA ALA A 214 -3.00 3.18 10.29
C ALA A 214 -3.58 3.38 8.87
N SER A 215 -4.03 2.29 8.21
CA SER A 215 -4.69 2.38 6.90
C SER A 215 -5.95 3.25 6.96
N ALA A 216 -6.75 3.08 8.01
CA ALA A 216 -7.95 3.87 8.21
C ALA A 216 -7.64 5.37 8.37
N SER A 217 -6.60 5.72 9.14
CA SER A 217 -6.17 7.10 9.30
C SER A 217 -5.66 7.71 8.00
N ALA A 218 -4.82 6.98 7.25
CA ALA A 218 -4.30 7.44 5.97
C ALA A 218 -5.43 7.70 4.97
N LEU A 219 -6.37 6.76 4.83
CA LEU A 219 -7.51 6.92 3.93
C LEU A 219 -8.45 8.05 4.37
N PHE A 220 -8.67 8.20 5.68
CA PHE A 220 -9.50 9.27 6.25
C PHE A 220 -8.91 10.66 5.98
N GLU A 221 -7.57 10.80 6.04
CA GLU A 221 -6.88 12.04 5.67
C GLU A 221 -7.00 12.33 4.17
N VAL A 222 -6.76 11.32 3.32
CA VAL A 222 -6.91 11.46 1.86
C VAL A 222 -8.33 11.85 1.48
N ALA A 223 -9.34 11.18 2.04
CA ALA A 223 -10.75 11.49 1.79
C ALA A 223 -11.10 12.92 2.24
N GLY A 224 -10.59 13.36 3.39
CA GLY A 224 -10.72 14.75 3.85
C GLY A 224 -10.14 15.75 2.86
N ARG A 225 -8.95 15.48 2.32
CA ARG A 225 -8.34 16.33 1.28
C ARG A 225 -9.16 16.35 0.00
N LEU A 226 -9.62 15.20 -0.49
CA LEU A 226 -10.47 15.14 -1.69
C LEU A 226 -11.77 15.94 -1.52
N LYS A 227 -12.35 15.93 -0.33
CA LYS A 227 -13.51 16.78 0.01
C LYS A 227 -13.18 18.27 -0.01
N GLU A 228 -12.05 18.66 0.56
CA GLU A 228 -11.70 20.07 0.81
C GLU A 228 -11.12 20.79 -0.42
N GLN A 229 -10.28 20.12 -1.21
CA GLN A 229 -9.57 20.73 -2.35
C GLN A 229 -9.86 20.06 -3.71
N GLY A 230 -10.75 19.06 -3.73
CA GLY A 230 -10.99 18.25 -4.92
C GLY A 230 -9.81 17.34 -5.24
N GLY A 231 -9.90 16.65 -6.38
CA GLY A 231 -8.86 15.76 -6.86
C GLY A 231 -9.34 14.32 -7.04
N ALA A 232 -8.37 13.43 -7.22
CA ALA A 232 -8.59 12.01 -7.41
C ALA A 232 -7.49 11.21 -6.71
N ALA A 233 -7.82 10.00 -6.25
CA ALA A 233 -6.86 9.09 -5.65
C ALA A 233 -7.03 7.66 -6.14
N LEU A 234 -5.93 6.93 -6.28
CA LEU A 234 -5.89 5.49 -6.52
C LEU A 234 -5.19 4.78 -5.36
N PHE A 235 -5.85 3.74 -4.83
CA PHE A 235 -5.26 2.79 -3.90
C PHE A 235 -5.17 1.44 -4.59
N ILE A 236 -3.96 0.89 -4.69
CA ILE A 236 -3.66 -0.34 -5.43
C ILE A 236 -2.93 -1.28 -4.49
N ASP A 237 -3.57 -2.38 -4.12
CA ASP A 237 -3.02 -3.27 -3.10
C ASP A 237 -3.61 -4.68 -3.14
N TYR A 238 -2.94 -5.61 -2.45
CA TYR A 238 -3.43 -6.97 -2.23
C TYR A 238 -4.63 -6.91 -1.30
N GLY A 239 -5.77 -7.49 -1.70
CA GLY A 239 -6.93 -7.42 -0.82
C GLY A 239 -8.23 -7.95 -1.39
N HIS A 240 -9.29 -7.64 -0.66
CA HIS A 240 -10.64 -8.10 -0.95
C HIS A 240 -11.66 -6.97 -0.84
N ALA A 241 -12.73 -7.07 -1.63
CA ALA A 241 -13.81 -6.09 -1.68
C ALA A 241 -15.14 -6.60 -1.09
N ASP A 242 -15.18 -7.85 -0.62
CA ASP A 242 -16.39 -8.54 -0.15
C ASP A 242 -16.56 -8.53 1.39
N GLY A 243 -15.66 -7.86 2.11
CA GLY A 243 -15.71 -7.77 3.57
C GLY A 243 -15.49 -9.10 4.29
N ARG A 244 -14.85 -10.08 3.64
CA ARG A 244 -14.52 -11.39 4.24
C ARG A 244 -13.72 -11.26 5.55
N HIS A 245 -13.66 -12.37 6.28
CA HIS A 245 -12.97 -12.51 7.55
C HIS A 245 -12.00 -13.70 7.48
N GLY A 246 -11.03 -13.73 8.40
CA GLY A 246 -9.90 -14.66 8.38
C GLY A 246 -8.57 -13.92 8.54
N SER A 247 -7.54 -14.66 8.93
CA SER A 247 -6.17 -14.16 8.97
C SER A 247 -5.61 -14.10 7.55
N SER A 248 -5.03 -12.96 7.18
CA SER A 248 -4.30 -12.75 5.94
C SER A 248 -2.83 -12.38 6.17
N VAL A 249 -2.45 -12.09 7.41
CA VAL A 249 -1.07 -11.74 7.78
C VAL A 249 -0.11 -12.84 7.32
N GLN A 250 0.95 -12.44 6.65
CA GLN A 250 2.01 -13.32 6.19
C GLN A 250 3.37 -12.63 6.25
N ALA A 251 4.42 -13.43 6.35
CA ALA A 251 5.80 -12.97 6.24
C ALA A 251 6.48 -13.63 5.05
N VAL A 252 7.25 -12.84 4.31
CA VAL A 252 8.05 -13.32 3.18
C VAL A 252 9.48 -12.84 3.28
N LYS A 253 10.40 -13.74 2.93
CA LYS A 253 11.84 -13.51 2.89
C LYS A 253 12.44 -14.32 1.74
N ASP A 254 13.33 -13.72 0.95
CA ASP A 254 13.96 -14.36 -0.21
C ASP A 254 12.92 -15.00 -1.17
N HIS A 255 11.82 -14.29 -1.43
CA HIS A 255 10.66 -14.75 -2.22
C HIS A 255 9.97 -16.02 -1.70
N ARG A 256 10.12 -16.36 -0.41
CA ARG A 256 9.51 -17.53 0.21
C ARG A 256 8.69 -17.13 1.42
N LYS A 257 7.51 -17.74 1.56
CA LYS A 257 6.68 -17.60 2.75
C LYS A 257 7.37 -18.28 3.94
N ILE A 258 7.51 -17.54 5.03
CA ILE A 258 8.04 -18.01 6.31
C ILE A 258 7.01 -17.80 7.42
N GLY A 259 7.27 -18.29 8.63
CA GLY A 259 6.47 -17.96 9.80
C GLY A 259 6.61 -16.47 10.15
N ILE A 260 5.51 -15.85 10.58
CA ILE A 260 5.44 -14.42 10.95
C ILE A 260 6.49 -14.05 12.01
N PHE A 261 6.88 -15.03 12.84
CA PHE A 261 7.82 -14.84 13.93
C PHE A 261 9.24 -15.36 13.66
N ASP A 262 9.52 -15.89 12.47
CA ASP A 262 10.78 -16.58 12.19
C ASP A 262 11.96 -15.61 12.00
N ALA A 263 11.71 -14.43 11.42
CA ALA A 263 12.74 -13.43 11.14
C ALA A 263 12.24 -11.98 11.36
N PRO A 264 11.96 -11.58 12.62
CA PRO A 264 11.52 -10.22 12.95
C PRO A 264 12.52 -9.17 12.42
N GLY A 265 12.04 -8.24 11.60
CA GLY A 265 12.86 -7.15 11.04
C GLY A 265 13.76 -7.53 9.86
N ASP A 266 13.77 -8.81 9.47
CA ASP A 266 14.53 -9.37 8.34
C ASP A 266 13.60 -10.07 7.32
N SER A 267 12.29 -9.87 7.44
CA SER A 267 11.26 -10.33 6.51
C SER A 267 10.19 -9.24 6.35
N ASP A 268 9.54 -9.23 5.20
CA ASP A 268 8.42 -8.34 4.91
C ASP A 268 7.13 -8.93 5.44
N ILE A 269 6.42 -8.21 6.31
CA ILE A 269 5.17 -8.67 6.90
C ILE A 269 4.03 -7.85 6.28
N THR A 270 3.11 -8.52 5.59
CA THR A 270 1.98 -7.87 4.92
C THR A 270 0.66 -8.50 5.33
N ALA A 271 -0.43 -7.74 5.15
CA ALA A 271 -1.80 -8.21 5.34
C ALA A 271 -2.68 -7.71 4.19
N HIS A 272 -3.71 -8.47 3.83
CA HIS A 272 -4.69 -8.05 2.84
C HIS A 272 -5.48 -6.83 3.29
N VAL A 273 -5.72 -5.92 2.35
CA VAL A 273 -6.54 -4.73 2.54
C VAL A 273 -8.03 -5.08 2.42
N ASP A 274 -8.81 -4.70 3.44
CA ASP A 274 -10.28 -4.73 3.40
C ASP A 274 -10.80 -3.49 2.67
N PHE A 275 -10.90 -3.55 1.35
CA PHE A 275 -11.39 -2.44 0.53
C PHE A 275 -12.88 -2.13 0.80
N ALA A 276 -13.67 -3.08 1.31
CA ALA A 276 -15.04 -2.77 1.72
C ALA A 276 -15.04 -1.81 2.91
N GLN A 277 -14.16 -2.02 3.89
CA GLN A 277 -13.96 -1.10 5.01
C GLN A 277 -13.38 0.25 4.55
N MET A 278 -12.39 0.24 3.66
CA MET A 278 -11.82 1.49 3.13
C MET A 278 -12.89 2.33 2.42
N ALA A 279 -13.76 1.72 1.62
CA ALA A 279 -14.86 2.43 0.98
C ALA A 279 -15.80 3.12 1.99
N GLN A 280 -16.08 2.49 3.14
CA GLN A 280 -16.89 3.11 4.19
C GLN A 280 -16.19 4.33 4.82
N ILE A 281 -14.88 4.24 5.05
CA ILE A 281 -14.09 5.34 5.60
C ILE A 281 -14.09 6.53 4.64
N ALA A 282 -13.89 6.28 3.34
CA ALA A 282 -13.93 7.35 2.34
C ALA A 282 -15.29 8.06 2.31
N ARG A 283 -16.40 7.28 2.33
CA ARG A 283 -17.76 7.82 2.38
C ARG A 283 -18.05 8.60 3.66
N SER A 284 -17.49 8.20 4.80
CA SER A 284 -17.64 8.94 6.07
C SER A 284 -17.10 10.38 6.02
N ARG A 285 -16.25 10.67 5.03
CA ARG A 285 -15.63 11.97 4.76
C ARG A 285 -16.18 12.63 3.48
N ASP A 286 -17.34 12.19 2.99
CA ASP A 286 -17.99 12.68 1.77
C ASP A 286 -17.13 12.58 0.49
N ALA A 287 -16.08 11.77 0.49
CA ALA A 287 -15.34 11.46 -0.71
C ALA A 287 -16.13 10.45 -1.55
N ARG A 288 -16.11 10.64 -2.88
CA ARG A 288 -16.74 9.69 -3.79
C ARG A 288 -15.85 8.47 -3.93
N VAL A 289 -16.46 7.29 -3.79
CA VAL A 289 -15.84 6.02 -4.16
C VAL A 289 -16.25 5.73 -5.59
N LEU A 290 -15.29 5.81 -6.51
CA LEU A 290 -15.51 5.55 -7.94
C LEU A 290 -15.80 4.06 -8.18
N GLY A 291 -15.14 3.19 -7.42
CA GLY A 291 -15.32 1.74 -7.48
C GLY A 291 -14.14 1.01 -6.86
N THR A 292 -14.26 -0.31 -6.81
CA THR A 292 -13.14 -1.22 -6.50
C THR A 292 -13.21 -2.38 -7.49
N VAL A 293 -12.20 -2.51 -8.33
CA VAL A 293 -12.09 -3.51 -9.39
C VAL A 293 -10.79 -4.30 -9.22
N THR A 294 -10.65 -5.40 -9.96
CA THR A 294 -9.38 -6.13 -9.99
C THR A 294 -8.33 -5.33 -10.77
N GLN A 295 -7.03 -5.52 -10.47
CA GLN A 295 -5.96 -4.84 -11.20
C GLN A 295 -5.96 -5.19 -12.69
N GLY A 296 -6.18 -6.47 -13.01
CA GLY A 296 -6.22 -6.92 -14.40
C GLY A 296 -7.32 -6.24 -15.19
N GLU A 297 -8.53 -6.23 -14.63
CA GLU A 297 -9.68 -5.52 -15.22
C GLU A 297 -9.41 -4.03 -15.40
N PHE A 298 -8.88 -3.36 -14.37
CA PHE A 298 -8.55 -1.94 -14.41
C PHE A 298 -7.56 -1.62 -15.53
N LEU A 299 -6.41 -2.32 -15.57
CA LEU A 299 -5.36 -2.06 -16.55
C LEU A 299 -5.81 -2.39 -17.98
N THR A 300 -6.57 -3.46 -18.18
CA THR A 300 -7.15 -3.79 -19.48
C THR A 300 -8.11 -2.69 -19.96
N ARG A 301 -8.98 -2.18 -19.09
CA ARG A 301 -9.88 -1.06 -19.43
C ARG A 301 -9.15 0.26 -19.71
N LEU A 302 -7.95 0.44 -19.17
CA LEU A 302 -7.09 1.60 -19.49
C LEU A 302 -6.27 1.41 -20.78
N GLY A 303 -6.34 0.24 -21.43
CA GLY A 303 -5.68 -0.04 -22.70
C GLY A 303 -4.24 -0.54 -22.56
N ILE A 304 -3.98 -1.40 -21.57
CA ILE A 304 -2.65 -2.01 -21.40
C ILE A 304 -2.26 -2.93 -22.57
N ASP A 305 -3.22 -3.58 -23.21
CA ASP A 305 -2.98 -4.45 -24.36
C ASP A 305 -2.45 -3.65 -25.56
N GLU A 306 -3.10 -2.52 -25.88
CA GLU A 306 -2.67 -1.60 -26.92
C GLU A 306 -1.31 -0.99 -26.59
N ARG A 307 -1.07 -0.68 -25.31
CA ARG A 307 0.20 -0.12 -24.90
C ARG A 307 1.34 -1.13 -25.03
N ALA A 308 1.11 -2.38 -24.66
CA ALA A 308 2.07 -3.46 -24.80
C ALA A 308 2.42 -3.69 -26.28
N GLU A 309 1.42 -3.69 -27.16
CA GLU A 309 1.64 -3.86 -28.59
C GLU A 309 2.42 -2.68 -29.19
N ALA A 310 2.04 -1.44 -28.88
CA ALA A 310 2.76 -0.26 -29.37
C ALA A 310 4.24 -0.24 -28.92
N LEU A 311 4.55 -0.68 -27.69
CA LEU A 311 5.93 -0.83 -27.24
C LEU A 311 6.66 -1.96 -27.96
N ALA A 312 5.98 -3.07 -28.23
CA ALA A 312 6.54 -4.22 -28.93
C ALA A 312 6.73 -3.97 -30.44
N GLU A 313 5.95 -3.08 -31.04
CA GLU A 313 6.20 -2.58 -32.41
C GLU A 313 7.40 -1.65 -32.46
N PHE A 314 7.53 -0.75 -31.48
CA PHE A 314 8.66 0.18 -31.40
C PHE A 314 9.99 -0.53 -31.11
N ALA A 315 9.97 -1.56 -30.26
CA ALA A 315 11.14 -2.35 -29.89
C ALA A 315 10.88 -3.86 -30.00
N PRO A 316 10.83 -4.42 -31.23
CA PRO A 316 10.48 -5.82 -31.48
C PRO A 316 11.35 -6.83 -30.72
N GLN A 317 12.61 -6.51 -30.47
CA GLN A 317 13.54 -7.34 -29.71
C GLN A 317 13.13 -7.56 -28.24
N HIS A 318 12.23 -6.71 -27.70
CA HIS A 318 11.72 -6.81 -26.32
C HIS A 318 10.29 -7.34 -26.24
N ARG A 319 9.67 -7.70 -27.37
CA ARG A 319 8.26 -8.13 -27.43
C ARG A 319 7.90 -9.20 -26.40
N GLU A 320 8.69 -10.26 -26.32
CA GLU A 320 8.40 -11.37 -25.41
C GLU A 320 8.45 -10.92 -23.93
N ALA A 321 9.41 -10.06 -23.57
CA ALA A 321 9.52 -9.52 -22.22
C ALA A 321 8.35 -8.57 -21.89
N LEU A 322 7.93 -7.74 -22.85
CA LEU A 322 6.78 -6.84 -22.70
C LEU A 322 5.47 -7.61 -22.50
N MET A 323 5.23 -8.66 -23.29
CA MET A 323 4.03 -9.48 -23.17
C MET A 323 4.01 -10.26 -21.85
N ARG A 324 5.14 -10.84 -21.42
CA ARG A 324 5.23 -11.46 -20.09
C ARG A 324 4.98 -10.47 -18.95
N ALA A 325 5.50 -9.24 -19.06
CA ALA A 325 5.29 -8.21 -18.06
C ALA A 325 3.82 -7.75 -18.02
N LYS A 326 3.16 -7.64 -19.18
CA LYS A 326 1.71 -7.42 -19.28
C LYS A 326 0.95 -8.53 -18.57
N ASP A 327 1.21 -9.79 -18.94
CA ASP A 327 0.51 -10.95 -18.39
C ASP A 327 0.73 -11.05 -16.87
N ARG A 328 1.94 -10.75 -16.38
CA ARG A 328 2.21 -10.71 -14.93
C ARG A 328 1.33 -9.67 -14.21
N LEU A 329 1.08 -8.53 -14.82
CA LEU A 329 0.26 -7.46 -14.25
C LEU A 329 -1.25 -7.74 -14.34
N THR A 330 -1.71 -8.47 -15.36
CA THR A 330 -3.15 -8.58 -15.68
C THR A 330 -3.76 -9.97 -15.55
N ALA A 331 -2.97 -11.04 -15.62
CA ALA A 331 -3.52 -12.39 -15.61
C ALA A 331 -4.08 -12.76 -14.23
N PRO A 332 -5.24 -13.48 -14.16
CA PRO A 332 -5.88 -13.83 -12.88
C PRO A 332 -5.03 -14.69 -11.95
N ASP A 333 -4.19 -15.58 -12.48
CA ASP A 333 -3.26 -16.42 -11.73
C ASP A 333 -1.97 -15.69 -11.32
N GLN A 334 -1.85 -14.42 -11.70
CA GLN A 334 -0.74 -13.53 -11.40
C GLN A 334 -1.24 -12.39 -10.49
N MET A 335 -0.90 -11.13 -10.81
CA MET A 335 -1.35 -9.98 -10.02
C MET A 335 -2.79 -9.55 -10.35
N GLY A 336 -3.33 -10.00 -11.48
CA GLY A 336 -4.56 -9.48 -12.06
C GLY A 336 -5.77 -9.59 -11.14
N GLU A 337 -5.99 -10.78 -10.55
CA GLU A 337 -7.12 -11.03 -9.64
C GLU A 337 -6.78 -10.65 -8.20
N LEU A 338 -5.56 -10.94 -7.74
CA LEU A 338 -5.18 -10.78 -6.33
C LEU A 338 -5.20 -9.30 -5.91
N PHE A 339 -4.66 -8.42 -6.74
CA PHE A 339 -4.67 -6.99 -6.51
C PHE A 339 -6.01 -6.37 -6.81
N LYS A 340 -6.38 -5.37 -6.01
CA LYS A 340 -7.53 -4.51 -6.26
C LYS A 340 -7.06 -3.09 -6.47
N VAL A 341 -7.83 -2.37 -7.28
CA VAL A 341 -7.68 -0.94 -7.50
C VAL A 341 -8.95 -0.30 -6.96
N MET A 342 -8.81 0.64 -6.02
CA MET A 342 -9.89 1.50 -5.55
C MET A 342 -9.65 2.93 -6.02
N GLY A 343 -10.65 3.49 -6.70
CA GLY A 343 -10.66 4.88 -7.11
C GLY A 343 -11.48 5.75 -6.17
N LEU A 344 -10.93 6.89 -5.78
CA LEU A 344 -11.63 7.94 -5.03
C LEU A 344 -11.59 9.26 -5.79
N ALA A 345 -12.59 10.12 -5.58
CA ALA A 345 -12.61 11.46 -6.14
C ALA A 345 -13.29 12.48 -5.20
N GLY A 346 -12.98 13.75 -5.41
CA GLY A 346 -13.75 14.86 -4.85
C GLY A 346 -15.20 14.85 -5.36
N ARG A 347 -16.11 15.51 -4.65
CA ARG A 347 -17.56 15.49 -4.95
C ARG A 347 -17.88 15.86 -6.40
N ASP A 348 -17.28 16.95 -6.89
CA ASP A 348 -17.56 17.53 -8.21
C ASP A 348 -16.55 17.07 -9.29
N TRP A 349 -15.71 16.07 -8.99
CA TRP A 349 -14.74 15.52 -9.93
C TRP A 349 -15.37 14.48 -10.87
N PRO A 350 -14.81 14.25 -12.06
CA PRO A 350 -15.35 13.27 -13.01
C PRO A 350 -15.27 11.84 -12.48
N ASP A 351 -16.04 10.92 -13.06
CA ASP A 351 -15.80 9.48 -12.85
C ASP A 351 -14.50 9.04 -13.52
N GLY A 352 -13.81 8.06 -12.95
CA GLY A 352 -12.57 7.52 -13.51
C GLY A 352 -12.83 6.37 -14.47
N ALA A 353 -12.14 6.38 -15.62
CA ALA A 353 -12.09 5.20 -16.48
C ALA A 353 -11.58 3.99 -15.68
N GLY A 354 -12.07 2.79 -16.03
CA GLY A 354 -11.69 1.54 -15.36
C GLY A 354 -12.63 1.09 -14.23
N PHE A 355 -13.51 1.95 -13.71
CA PHE A 355 -14.38 1.62 -12.56
C PHE A 355 -15.87 1.39 -12.87
N GLY A 356 -16.32 1.65 -14.11
CA GLY A 356 -17.72 1.47 -14.51
C GLY A 356 -18.09 0.02 -14.87
N THR A 357 -19.38 -0.29 -14.90
CA THR A 357 -19.90 -1.40 -15.70
C THR A 357 -20.42 -0.77 -16.99
N ASP A 358 -19.65 -0.85 -18.08
CA ASP A 358 -20.25 -0.60 -19.39
C ASP A 358 -21.18 -1.76 -19.77
#